data_AF-A0A7X9H5S7-F1
#
_entry.id   AF-A0A7X9H5S7-F1
#
_cell.length_a   1.000
_cell.length_b   1.000
_cell.length_c   1.000
_cell.angle_alpha   90.00
_cell.angle_beta   90.00
_cell.angle_gamma   90.00
#
_symmetry.space_group_name_H-M   'P 1'
#
loop_
_entity.id
_entity.type
_entity.pdbx_description
1 polymer ?
#
loop_
_entity_poly.entity_id
_entity_poly.type
_entity_poly.pdbx_seq_one_letter_code
_entity_poly.pdbx_strand_id
1 'polypeptide(L)'
;MKRRGLSIYARTLLTISAAIFAVFLILALVYGTVYNVSTSNQRQEELRRYAQELAILTERRMDVAHTTFVAADITGYISFATRSTGAYIWVVNSENEIIYNTGIPADTIGKLERSGDGVQADFILPEVARNTGHVAYCHRGSQTGFYHLL
;
A
#
# COMPACT_ATOMS: atom_id res chain seq x y z
N MET A 1 41.83 -33.17 -31.91
CA MET A 1 40.60 -32.90 -31.13
C MET A 1 39.39 -33.55 -31.81
N LYS A 2 38.88 -34.66 -31.28
CA LYS A 2 37.68 -35.33 -31.84
C LYS A 2 36.43 -34.58 -31.38
N ARG A 3 35.75 -33.85 -32.28
CA ARG A 3 34.37 -33.40 -32.05
C ARG A 3 33.48 -34.64 -32.00
N ARG A 4 33.18 -35.14 -30.80
CA ARG A 4 32.16 -36.19 -30.61
C ARG A 4 30.80 -35.56 -30.87
N GLY A 5 30.25 -35.73 -32.07
CA GLY A 5 28.87 -35.37 -32.36
C GLY A 5 27.92 -36.22 -31.52
N LEU A 6 26.89 -35.61 -30.92
CA LEU A 6 25.83 -36.35 -30.24
C LEU A 6 25.18 -37.33 -31.24
N SER A 7 24.87 -38.55 -30.78
CA SER A 7 24.07 -39.47 -31.59
C SER A 7 22.70 -38.85 -31.88
N ILE A 8 22.11 -39.19 -33.02
CA ILE A 8 20.81 -38.67 -33.46
C ILE A 8 19.77 -38.86 -32.34
N TYR A 9 19.74 -40.04 -31.71
CA TYR A 9 18.87 -40.36 -30.57
C TYR A 9 19.07 -39.43 -29.35
N ALA A 10 20.32 -39.15 -28.98
CA ALA A 10 20.63 -38.26 -27.85
C ALA A 10 20.20 -36.82 -28.16
N ARG A 11 20.31 -36.39 -29.43
CA ARG A 11 19.87 -35.07 -29.88
C ARG A 11 18.34 -34.95 -29.83
N THR A 12 17.63 -35.98 -30.32
CA THR A 12 16.16 -36.04 -30.31
C THR A 12 15.62 -36.04 -28.88
N LEU A 13 16.23 -36.82 -27.98
CA LEU A 13 15.83 -36.89 -26.57
C LEU A 13 16.06 -35.54 -25.85
N LEU A 14 17.19 -34.86 -26.11
CA LEU A 14 17.44 -33.52 -25.59
C LEU A 14 16.41 -32.49 -26.08
N THR A 15 16.05 -32.51 -27.38
CA THR A 15 15.03 -31.59 -27.93
C THR A 15 13.66 -31.83 -27.32
N ILE A 16 13.26 -33.09 -27.11
CA ILE A 16 11.97 -33.41 -26.48
C ILE A 16 11.96 -32.95 -25.02
N SER A 17 13.01 -33.25 -24.24
CA SER A 17 13.13 -32.80 -22.85
C SER A 17 13.15 -31.27 -22.74
N ALA A 18 13.85 -30.58 -23.65
CA ALA A 18 13.88 -29.12 -23.70
C ALA A 18 12.51 -28.53 -24.05
N ALA A 19 11.77 -29.15 -24.98
CA ALA A 19 10.41 -28.73 -25.32
C ALA A 19 9.44 -28.90 -24.15
N ILE A 20 9.49 -30.04 -23.46
CA ILE A 20 8.68 -30.29 -22.26
C ILE A 20 9.01 -29.27 -21.17
N PHE A 21 10.30 -29.03 -20.91
CA PHE A 21 10.74 -28.02 -19.95
C PHE A 21 10.26 -26.61 -20.32
N ALA A 22 10.33 -26.24 -21.60
CA ALA A 22 9.85 -24.94 -22.08
C ALA A 22 8.35 -24.77 -21.81
N VAL A 23 7.54 -25.81 -22.03
CA VAL A 23 6.10 -25.78 -21.71
C VAL A 23 5.87 -25.58 -20.21
N PHE A 24 6.56 -26.34 -19.35
CA PHE A 24 6.44 -26.16 -17.89
C PHE A 24 6.89 -24.78 -17.42
N LEU A 25 7.96 -24.23 -18.02
CA LEU A 25 8.46 -22.90 -17.71
C LEU A 25 7.42 -21.83 -18.05
N ILE A 26 6.80 -21.92 -19.24
CA ILE A 26 5.73 -21.00 -19.65
C ILE A 26 4.55 -21.11 -18.69
N LEU A 27 4.13 -22.33 -18.34
CA LEU A 27 3.02 -22.55 -17.42
C LEU A 27 3.29 -21.93 -16.04
N ALA A 28 4.51 -22.10 -15.52
CA ALA A 28 4.92 -21.55 -14.24
C ALA A 28 4.95 -20.01 -14.25
N LEU A 29 5.41 -19.39 -15.33
CA LEU A 29 5.42 -17.93 -15.49
C LEU A 29 3.99 -17.37 -15.57
N VAL A 30 3.11 -17.98 -16.37
CA VAL A 30 1.71 -17.57 -16.49
C VAL A 30 1.02 -17.71 -15.14
N TYR A 31 1.17 -18.85 -14.47
CA TYR A 31 0.55 -19.07 -13.17
C TYR A 31 1.07 -18.08 -12.11
N GLY A 32 2.40 -17.89 -12.04
CA GLY A 32 3.02 -16.98 -11.08
C GLY A 32 2.57 -15.54 -11.27
N THR A 33 2.45 -15.07 -12.52
CA THR A 33 1.97 -13.71 -12.81
C THR A 33 0.50 -13.53 -12.44
N VAL A 34 -0.37 -14.47 -12.84
CA VAL A 34 -1.81 -14.40 -12.51
C VAL A 34 -2.04 -14.45 -11.00
N TYR A 35 -1.35 -15.36 -10.30
CA TYR A 35 -1.48 -15.50 -8.85
C TYR A 35 -1.04 -14.23 -8.11
N ASN A 36 0.11 -13.65 -8.51
CA ASN A 36 0.63 -12.44 -7.88
C ASN A 36 -0.30 -11.23 -8.10
N VAL A 37 -0.80 -11.05 -9.33
CA VAL A 37 -1.73 -9.95 -9.65
C VAL A 37 -3.04 -10.13 -8.88
N SER A 38 -3.61 -11.34 -8.89
CA SER A 38 -4.86 -11.63 -8.18
C SER A 38 -4.73 -11.38 -6.68
N THR A 39 -3.66 -11.88 -6.06
CA THR A 39 -3.39 -11.69 -4.62
C THR A 39 -3.21 -10.21 -4.28
N SER A 40 -2.51 -9.44 -5.12
CA SER A 40 -2.34 -8.00 -4.92
C SER A 40 -3.66 -7.26 -5.01
N ASN A 41 -4.51 -7.60 -5.98
CA ASN A 41 -5.82 -6.96 -6.15
C ASN A 41 -6.76 -7.27 -4.98
N GLN A 42 -6.75 -8.51 -4.48
CA GLN A 42 -7.53 -8.90 -3.31
C GLN A 42 -7.13 -8.10 -2.06
N ARG A 43 -5.82 -8.00 -1.77
CA ARG A 43 -5.31 -7.19 -0.65
C ARG A 43 -5.66 -5.71 -0.79
N GLN A 44 -5.60 -5.17 -2.00
CA GLN A 44 -5.95 -3.77 -2.25
C GLN A 44 -7.43 -3.50 -1.97
N GLU A 45 -8.31 -4.42 -2.39
CA GLU A 45 -9.74 -4.32 -2.14
C GLU A 45 -10.09 -4.46 -0.64
N GLU A 46 -9.40 -5.36 0.08
CA GLU A 46 -9.55 -5.47 1.54
C GLU A 46 -9.14 -4.17 2.24
N LEU A 47 -7.95 -3.63 1.94
CA LEU A 47 -7.48 -2.37 2.50
C LEU A 47 -8.42 -1.20 2.19
N ARG A 48 -8.99 -1.18 0.97
CA ARG A 48 -9.99 -0.19 0.57
C ARG A 48 -11.23 -0.24 1.47
N ARG A 49 -11.79 -1.43 1.71
CA ARG A 49 -12.97 -1.60 2.55
C ARG A 49 -12.69 -1.20 3.99
N TYR A 50 -11.56 -1.62 4.54
CA TYR A 50 -11.14 -1.20 5.88
C TYR A 50 -10.98 0.33 5.98
N ALA A 51 -10.35 0.97 4.99
CA ALA A 51 -10.19 2.42 4.97
C ALA A 51 -11.55 3.16 4.92
N GLN A 52 -12.50 2.65 4.14
CA GLN A 52 -13.87 3.19 4.06
C GLN A 52 -14.60 3.09 5.41
N GLU A 53 -14.59 1.92 6.01
CA GLU A 53 -15.28 1.68 7.28
C GLU A 53 -14.65 2.51 8.41
N LEU A 54 -13.31 2.57 8.47
CA LEU A 54 -12.60 3.40 9.44
C LEU A 54 -12.88 4.88 9.22
N ALA A 55 -12.93 5.37 7.99
CA ALA A 55 -13.24 6.78 7.72
C ALA A 55 -14.63 7.15 8.28
N ILE A 56 -15.65 6.34 8.02
CA ILE A 56 -17.02 6.55 8.52
C ILE A 56 -17.06 6.46 10.05
N LEU A 57 -16.33 5.51 10.64
CA LEU A 57 -16.27 5.37 12.10
C LEU A 57 -15.56 6.55 12.76
N THR A 58 -14.49 7.04 12.15
CA THR A 58 -13.73 8.19 12.62
C THR A 58 -14.55 9.47 12.52
N GLU A 59 -15.18 9.74 11.38
CA GLU A 59 -16.03 10.91 11.15
C GLU A 59 -17.10 11.07 12.24
N ARG A 60 -17.80 9.98 12.59
CA ARG A 60 -18.84 9.98 13.63
C ARG A 60 -18.33 10.30 15.04
N ARG A 61 -17.03 10.25 15.27
CA ARG A 61 -16.36 10.48 16.55
C ARG A 61 -15.53 11.76 16.55
N MET A 62 -15.60 12.53 15.48
CA MET A 62 -15.03 13.87 15.39
C MET A 62 -16.04 14.93 15.82
N ASP A 63 -15.53 16.12 16.09
CA ASP A 63 -16.35 17.30 16.33
C ASP A 63 -17.02 17.78 15.04
N VAL A 64 -17.98 18.70 15.16
CA VAL A 64 -18.74 19.21 14.00
C VAL A 64 -17.83 19.88 12.97
N ALA A 65 -16.72 20.49 13.40
CA ALA A 65 -15.74 21.11 12.50
C ALA A 65 -14.71 20.11 11.93
N HIS A 66 -14.75 18.84 12.35
CA HIS A 66 -13.80 17.80 11.95
C HIS A 66 -12.34 18.21 12.19
N THR A 67 -12.07 18.86 13.31
CA THR A 67 -10.75 19.32 13.74
C THR A 67 -10.11 18.36 14.74
N THR A 68 -10.91 17.67 15.56
CA THR A 68 -10.40 16.79 16.64
C THR A 68 -11.38 15.66 16.99
N PHE A 69 -10.93 14.71 17.82
CA PHE A 69 -11.79 13.63 18.31
C PHE A 69 -12.60 14.07 19.53
N VAL A 70 -13.90 13.81 19.48
CA VAL A 70 -14.82 13.98 20.62
C VAL A 70 -14.77 12.74 21.52
N ALA A 71 -14.46 11.57 20.97
CA ALA A 71 -14.38 10.31 21.71
C ALA A 71 -13.01 9.64 21.52
N ALA A 72 -12.32 9.37 22.63
CA ALA A 72 -10.97 8.78 22.61
C ALA A 72 -10.96 7.28 22.24
N ASP A 73 -12.12 6.61 22.24
CA ASP A 73 -12.26 5.18 21.91
C ASP A 73 -11.81 4.87 20.48
N ILE A 74 -11.93 5.82 19.55
CA ILE A 74 -11.56 5.66 18.14
C ILE A 74 -10.08 5.27 17.95
N THR A 75 -9.20 5.79 18.79
CA THR A 75 -7.76 5.50 18.73
C THR A 75 -7.46 4.01 18.93
N GLY A 76 -8.26 3.33 19.76
CA GLY A 76 -8.18 1.88 19.97
C GLY A 76 -8.59 1.08 18.73
N TYR A 77 -9.67 1.49 18.06
CA TYR A 77 -10.10 0.88 16.80
C TYR A 77 -9.08 1.07 15.68
N ILE A 78 -8.50 2.27 15.56
CA ILE A 78 -7.45 2.56 14.58
C ILE A 78 -6.21 1.70 14.88
N SER A 79 -5.77 1.64 16.14
CA SER A 79 -4.63 0.80 16.55
C SER A 79 -4.86 -0.68 16.27
N PHE A 80 -6.09 -1.18 16.47
CA PHE A 80 -6.46 -2.55 16.11
C PHE A 80 -6.38 -2.77 14.59
N ALA A 81 -6.93 -1.85 13.80
CA ALA A 81 -6.87 -1.93 12.35
C ALA A 81 -5.44 -1.97 11.82
N THR A 82 -4.55 -1.11 12.32
CA THR A 82 -3.11 -1.14 11.99
C THR A 82 -2.48 -2.51 12.27
N ARG A 83 -2.76 -3.12 13.44
CA ARG A 83 -2.21 -4.44 13.76
C ARG A 83 -2.75 -5.55 12.88
N SER A 84 -4.03 -5.49 12.53
CA SER A 84 -4.68 -6.52 11.70
C SER A 84 -4.27 -6.45 10.23
N THR A 85 -3.97 -5.25 9.71
CA THR A 85 -3.66 -5.01 8.29
C THR A 85 -2.17 -4.82 8.03
N GLY A 86 -1.38 -4.49 9.05
CA GLY A 86 0.01 -4.06 8.92
C GLY A 86 0.17 -2.68 8.28
N ALA A 87 -0.91 -1.92 8.09
CA ALA A 87 -0.88 -0.62 7.43
C ALA A 87 -0.64 0.54 8.42
N TYR A 88 0.09 1.56 7.96
CA TYR A 88 0.14 2.85 8.65
C TYR A 88 -1.14 3.63 8.40
N ILE A 89 -1.76 4.14 9.45
CA ILE A 89 -2.99 4.90 9.37
C ILE A 89 -2.73 6.31 9.88
N TRP A 90 -3.02 7.31 9.05
CA TRP A 90 -2.96 8.72 9.40
C TRP A 90 -4.36 9.31 9.30
N VAL A 91 -4.80 9.99 10.35
CA VAL A 91 -6.05 10.74 10.36
C VAL A 91 -5.70 12.19 10.16
N VAL A 92 -6.28 12.78 9.12
CA VAL A 92 -6.06 14.16 8.72
C VAL A 92 -7.37 14.92 8.95
N ASN A 93 -7.28 16.03 9.66
CA ASN A 93 -8.44 16.87 9.97
C ASN A 93 -8.81 17.79 8.78
N SER A 94 -9.88 18.57 8.94
CA SER A 94 -10.34 19.53 7.93
C SER A 94 -9.33 20.66 7.63
N GLU A 95 -8.38 20.91 8.53
CA GLU A 95 -7.30 21.90 8.40
C GLU A 95 -6.05 21.32 7.71
N ASN A 96 -6.09 20.04 7.30
CA ASN A 96 -4.99 19.28 6.70
C ASN A 96 -3.88 18.87 7.67
N GLU A 97 -4.18 18.85 8.96
CA GLU A 97 -3.25 18.45 10.01
C GLU A 97 -3.40 16.97 10.34
N ILE A 98 -2.27 16.29 10.54
CA ILE A 98 -2.24 14.90 10.98
C ILE A 98 -2.45 14.86 12.50
N ILE A 99 -3.71 14.77 12.91
CA ILE A 99 -4.12 14.76 14.32
C ILE A 99 -3.91 13.42 15.03
N TYR A 100 -3.76 12.34 14.24
CA TYR A 100 -3.47 11.01 14.77
C TYR A 100 -2.73 10.17 13.74
N ASN A 101 -1.76 9.40 14.21
CA ASN A 101 -1.04 8.45 13.38
C ASN A 101 -0.65 7.21 14.18
N THR A 102 -0.56 6.07 13.50
CA THR A 102 -0.05 4.81 14.08
C THR A 102 1.42 4.56 13.75
N GLY A 103 2.09 5.55 13.15
CA GLY A 103 3.46 5.48 12.69
C GLY A 103 3.65 6.32 11.43
N ILE A 104 4.71 7.13 11.42
CA ILE A 104 5.16 7.92 10.27
C ILE A 104 6.62 7.51 10.00
N PRO A 105 6.98 7.09 8.76
CA PRO A 105 8.38 6.82 8.43
C PRO A 105 9.27 8.04 8.69
N ALA A 106 10.49 7.82 9.19
CA ALA A 106 11.41 8.90 9.56
C ALA A 106 11.71 9.85 8.38
N ASP A 107 11.87 9.28 7.18
CA ASP A 107 12.10 10.05 5.95
C ASP A 107 10.89 10.91 5.56
N THR A 108 9.69 10.52 5.96
CA THR A 108 8.47 11.29 5.74
C THR A 108 8.37 12.45 6.74
N ILE A 109 8.73 12.23 8.01
CA ILE A 109 8.69 13.28 9.04
C ILE A 109 9.51 14.51 8.62
N GLY A 110 10.70 14.30 8.04
CA GLY A 110 11.56 15.40 7.59
C GLY A 110 11.02 16.21 6.40
N LYS A 111 9.99 15.71 5.72
CA LYS A 111 9.36 16.35 4.54
C LYS A 111 8.02 17.02 4.88
N LEU A 112 7.50 16.84 6.10
CA LEU A 112 6.23 17.40 6.52
C LEU A 112 6.45 18.77 7.19
N GLU A 113 5.64 19.74 6.80
CA GLU A 113 5.58 21.04 7.46
C GLU A 113 4.81 20.92 8.79
N ARG A 114 4.99 21.89 9.70
CA ARG A 114 4.25 21.94 10.96
C ARG A 114 3.25 23.09 10.94
N SER A 115 2.10 22.90 11.58
CA SER A 115 1.02 23.89 11.63
C SER A 115 1.32 25.15 12.46
N GLY A 116 2.41 25.15 13.23
CA GLY A 116 2.87 26.33 13.97
C GLY A 116 4.26 26.19 14.56
N ASP A 117 4.76 27.26 15.16
CA ASP A 117 6.12 27.38 15.74
C ASP A 117 6.26 26.73 17.14
N GLY A 118 5.60 25.59 17.36
CA GLY A 118 5.51 24.92 18.65
C GLY A 118 6.03 23.49 18.66
N VAL A 119 6.43 23.01 19.85
CA VAL A 119 6.83 21.61 20.10
C VAL A 119 5.64 20.62 19.94
N GLN A 120 4.41 21.13 20.01
CA GLN A 120 3.14 20.38 19.85
C GLN A 120 2.40 20.70 18.54
N ALA A 121 3.04 21.33 17.56
CA ALA A 121 2.39 21.59 16.28
C ALA A 121 2.22 20.28 15.49
N ASP A 122 0.99 20.00 15.07
CA ASP A 122 0.68 18.86 14.21
C ASP A 122 1.33 19.03 12.83
N PHE A 123 1.63 17.90 12.20
CA PHE A 123 2.20 17.89 10.85
C PHE A 123 1.12 18.22 9.83
N ILE A 124 1.40 19.15 8.93
CA ILE A 124 0.52 19.49 7.83
C ILE A 124 0.82 18.58 6.64
N LEU A 125 -0.24 18.04 6.05
CA LEU A 125 -0.16 17.31 4.81
C LEU A 125 0.17 18.27 3.64
N PRO A 126 1.19 17.99 2.81
CA PRO A 126 1.53 18.84 1.67
C PRO A 126 0.39 18.92 0.66
N GLU A 127 0.27 20.06 -0.03
CA GLU A 127 -0.82 20.33 -0.97
C GLU A 127 -0.99 19.23 -2.03
N VAL A 128 0.11 18.69 -2.57
CA VAL A 128 0.10 17.60 -3.54
C VAL A 128 -0.50 16.29 -3.02
N ALA A 129 -0.44 16.07 -1.70
CA ALA A 129 -0.99 14.89 -1.02
C ALA A 129 -2.38 15.16 -0.43
N ARG A 130 -2.83 16.42 -0.40
CA ARG A 130 -4.18 16.78 0.07
C ARG A 130 -5.21 16.27 -0.92
N ASN A 131 -6.25 15.67 -0.35
CA ASN A 131 -7.32 15.14 -1.15
C ASN A 131 -8.39 16.22 -1.40
N THR A 132 -8.07 17.19 -2.26
CA THR A 132 -8.95 18.34 -2.57
C THR A 132 -10.08 18.00 -3.55
N GLY A 133 -10.08 16.79 -4.12
CA GLY A 133 -10.97 16.44 -5.24
C GLY A 133 -11.83 15.20 -5.07
N HIS A 134 -11.31 14.07 -4.55
CA HIS A 134 -12.04 12.79 -4.56
C HIS A 134 -11.51 11.81 -3.52
N VAL A 135 -12.38 11.22 -2.68
CA VAL A 135 -12.05 10.10 -1.77
C VAL A 135 -11.25 9.02 -2.51
N ALA A 136 -9.92 9.02 -2.36
CA ALA A 136 -9.04 8.13 -3.11
C ALA A 136 -9.00 6.79 -2.40
N TYR A 137 -9.72 5.83 -2.98
CA TYR A 137 -9.85 4.50 -2.44
C TYR A 137 -8.70 3.60 -2.90
N CYS A 138 -7.59 3.62 -2.14
CA CYS A 138 -6.49 2.66 -2.21
C CYS A 138 -5.75 2.60 -3.58
N HIS A 139 -4.63 3.32 -3.68
CA HIS A 139 -3.71 3.27 -4.83
C HIS A 139 -2.28 2.95 -4.36
N ARG A 140 -1.41 2.53 -5.27
CA ARG A 140 0.03 2.40 -4.97
C ARG A 140 0.58 3.77 -4.59
N GLY A 141 1.51 3.84 -3.63
CA GLY A 141 2.12 5.11 -3.20
C GLY A 141 2.71 5.93 -4.35
N SER A 142 3.22 5.29 -5.41
CA SER A 142 3.71 5.96 -6.61
C SER A 142 2.65 6.62 -7.50
N GLN A 143 1.38 6.37 -7.23
CA GLN A 143 0.23 6.90 -7.96
C GLN A 143 -0.56 7.91 -7.11
N THR A 144 -0.04 8.27 -5.93
CA THR A 144 -0.67 9.24 -5.03
C THR A 144 0.27 10.42 -4.79
N GLY A 145 -0.26 11.52 -4.25
CA GLY A 145 0.56 12.63 -3.79
C GLY A 145 1.54 12.27 -2.66
N PHE A 146 1.40 11.08 -2.07
CA PHE A 146 2.33 10.54 -1.08
C PHE A 146 3.61 9.96 -1.69
N TYR A 147 3.73 9.85 -3.02
CA TYR A 147 4.95 9.34 -3.66
C TYR A 147 6.21 10.09 -3.22
N HIS A 148 6.09 11.41 -3.05
CA HIS A 148 7.21 12.25 -2.62
C HIS A 148 7.48 12.15 -1.10
N LEU A 149 6.52 11.62 -0.34
CA LEU A 149 6.56 11.51 1.11
C LEU A 149 7.09 10.15 1.59
N LEU A 150 6.86 9.08 0.83
CA LEU A 150 7.40 7.73 1.04
C LEU A 150 8.78 7.55 0.38
#